data_AF-A0A0R3UB54-F1
#
_entry.id   AF-A0A0R3UB54-F1
#
_cell.length_a   1.000
_cell.length_b   1.000
_cell.length_c   1.000
_cell.angle_alpha   90.00
_cell.angle_beta   90.00
_cell.angle_gamma   90.00
#
_symmetry.space_group_name_H-M   'P 1'
#
loop_
_entity.id
_entity.type
_entity.pdbx_description
1 polymer ?
#
loop_
_entity_poly.entity_id
_entity_poly.type
_entity_poly.pdbx_seq_one_letter_code
_entity_poly.pdbx_strand_id
1 'polypeptide(L)'
;MRCLGGWNQSAFKPEKVAALYYPVLAFCTMLWAVFFQESWKRSNNHYTHHWGTLDKLPSLLEEPRPLFRGTLEPSPITGRLEPFYPRWKRNLIVCFVTLPITLLCLTVVVVVALAHIKLQEYAENRVAKCRFRVAALVPFLPMILYALNISILNAIYRKIAAYLTDLENHRLSESHEFAFVSKLILFQFINAFYAPFYIAFYRMDLDHLRHVTSFVRNPRSVEFVDVMFRVEALATRQHVHLVALLFLQHLMTILVTRQIMGNLKEVFLPLGQTRIRQVYLSLRADGFALLKREDDATAPPPQVFTTSSDVDDGENSLEGSSTRMRRNAGGCWFFVEAYRSDPRSSDTSLLPVVDAKVHRDIGFTRAEQEEIMPKYDDATDDYLEMFIQFGFVSMFTCAFPICGLLAFLNNLLEIRSDAFKLLTNFQRPFAETATGIGVWERAFDIVSYVAISVNIGLIGVSGSLQDVFPGLTPYQHALLLISIEHILFVLRFGLSHVVPPVPLALETSIAILEHKRREALRTVEREGRKEARKVSEGNDSQASYEYPEYQNSDIDTP
;
A
#
# COMPACT_ATOMS: atom_id res chain seq x y z
N MET A 1 -48.12 4.56 -48.59
CA MET A 1 -47.27 4.13 -47.45
C MET A 1 -46.07 3.28 -47.93
N ARG A 2 -45.12 3.86 -48.68
CA ARG A 2 -43.85 3.21 -49.08
C ARG A 2 -42.74 4.27 -49.17
N CYS A 3 -42.40 4.95 -48.07
CA CYS A 3 -41.31 5.94 -48.04
C CYS A 3 -40.55 5.98 -46.70
N LEU A 4 -40.41 4.86 -45.99
CA LEU A 4 -39.55 4.77 -44.80
C LEU A 4 -38.86 3.40 -44.79
N GLY A 5 -37.79 3.26 -45.57
CA GLY A 5 -37.09 1.99 -45.73
C GLY A 5 -35.69 2.20 -46.31
N GLY A 6 -34.90 3.06 -45.67
CA GLY A 6 -33.55 3.41 -46.11
C GLY A 6 -32.55 3.51 -44.95
N TRP A 7 -32.81 2.85 -43.82
CA TRP A 7 -31.76 2.66 -42.81
C TRP A 7 -30.86 1.52 -43.27
N ASN A 8 -29.63 1.90 -43.59
CA ASN A 8 -28.61 1.14 -44.27
C ASN A 8 -28.24 -0.17 -43.52
N GLN A 9 -28.81 -1.31 -43.92
CA GLN A 9 -28.47 -2.64 -43.38
C GLN A 9 -27.00 -3.06 -43.62
N SER A 10 -26.23 -2.29 -44.38
CA SER A 10 -24.79 -2.52 -44.60
C SER A 10 -23.89 -2.15 -43.41
N ALA A 11 -24.43 -1.43 -42.41
CA ALA A 11 -23.73 -1.08 -41.17
C ALA A 11 -23.75 -2.22 -40.13
N PHE A 12 -24.78 -3.08 -40.15
CA PHE A 12 -25.00 -4.15 -39.17
C PHE A 12 -24.62 -5.55 -39.69
N LYS A 13 -23.52 -5.66 -40.44
CA LYS A 13 -22.93 -6.98 -40.71
C LYS A 13 -22.27 -7.48 -39.41
N PRO A 14 -22.48 -8.75 -39.01
CA PRO A 14 -21.96 -9.29 -37.74
C PRO A 14 -20.43 -9.20 -37.62
N GLU A 15 -19.72 -9.20 -38.75
CA GLU A 15 -18.27 -9.03 -38.83
C GLU A 15 -17.81 -7.62 -38.43
N LYS A 16 -18.55 -6.58 -38.85
CA LYS A 16 -18.26 -5.18 -38.45
C LYS A 16 -18.56 -4.94 -36.98
N VAL A 17 -19.59 -5.60 -36.44
CA VAL A 17 -19.92 -5.54 -35.01
C VAL A 17 -18.82 -6.18 -34.16
N ALA A 18 -18.27 -7.31 -34.60
CA ALA A 18 -17.12 -7.93 -33.94
C ALA A 18 -15.85 -7.06 -34.01
N ALA A 19 -15.63 -6.36 -35.13
CA ALA A 19 -14.49 -5.45 -35.29
C ALA A 19 -14.56 -4.22 -34.35
N LEU A 20 -15.76 -3.77 -33.96
CA LEU A 20 -15.96 -2.64 -33.04
C LEU A 20 -15.72 -2.98 -31.56
N TYR A 21 -15.53 -4.26 -31.22
CA TYR A 21 -15.35 -4.71 -29.84
C TYR A 21 -14.20 -4.00 -29.11
N TYR A 22 -12.99 -3.99 -29.69
CA TYR A 22 -11.82 -3.37 -29.06
C TYR A 22 -11.96 -1.85 -28.88
N PRO A 23 -12.35 -1.07 -29.91
CA PRO A 23 -12.58 0.38 -29.75
C PRO A 23 -13.63 0.74 -28.70
N VAL A 24 -14.77 0.03 -28.68
CA VAL A 24 -15.86 0.30 -27.73
C VAL A 24 -15.42 -0.01 -26.32
N LEU A 25 -14.77 -1.17 -26.10
CA LEU A 25 -14.32 -1.55 -24.77
C LEU A 25 -13.21 -0.63 -24.25
N ALA A 26 -12.27 -0.22 -25.12
CA ALA A 26 -11.22 0.75 -24.78
C ALA A 26 -11.79 2.11 -24.37
N PHE A 27 -12.84 2.56 -25.07
CA PHE A 27 -13.55 3.78 -24.71
C PHE A 27 -14.27 3.64 -23.35
N CYS A 28 -14.96 2.52 -23.12
CA CYS A 28 -15.63 2.24 -21.86
C CYS A 28 -14.64 2.14 -20.68
N THR A 29 -13.49 1.49 -20.86
CA THR A 29 -12.46 1.38 -19.81
C THR A 29 -11.83 2.72 -19.51
N MET A 30 -11.60 3.56 -20.53
CA MET A 30 -11.17 4.94 -20.34
C MET A 30 -12.20 5.76 -19.54
N LEU A 31 -13.49 5.70 -19.92
CA LEU A 31 -14.55 6.41 -19.19
C LEU A 31 -14.63 5.94 -17.74
N TRP A 32 -14.62 4.63 -17.52
CA TRP A 32 -14.63 4.05 -16.18
C TRP A 32 -13.45 4.52 -15.35
N ALA A 33 -12.22 4.50 -15.90
CA ALA A 33 -11.03 4.95 -15.18
C ALA A 33 -11.15 6.41 -14.74
N VAL A 34 -11.60 7.30 -15.64
CA VAL A 34 -11.80 8.72 -15.31
C VAL A 34 -12.85 8.90 -14.23
N PHE A 35 -14.03 8.29 -14.39
CA PHE A 35 -15.10 8.43 -13.40
C PHE A 35 -14.71 7.84 -12.05
N PHE A 36 -14.00 6.71 -12.03
CA PHE A 36 -13.50 6.09 -10.80
C PHE A 36 -12.54 7.03 -10.07
N GLN A 37 -11.54 7.58 -10.76
CA GLN A 37 -10.54 8.47 -10.17
C GLN A 37 -11.14 9.79 -9.69
N GLU A 38 -12.00 10.43 -10.49
CA GLU A 38 -12.64 11.69 -10.08
C GLU A 38 -13.66 11.48 -8.94
N SER A 39 -14.37 10.35 -8.93
CA SER A 39 -15.24 9.97 -7.80
C SER A 39 -14.45 9.68 -6.52
N TRP A 40 -13.25 9.10 -6.66
CA TRP A 40 -12.33 8.92 -5.55
C TRP A 40 -11.86 10.26 -4.98
N LYS A 41 -11.39 11.19 -5.82
CA LYS A 41 -10.96 12.54 -5.38
C LYS A 41 -12.08 13.26 -4.62
N ARG A 42 -13.32 13.16 -5.11
CA ARG A 42 -14.50 13.72 -4.42
C ARG A 42 -14.77 13.09 -3.06
N SER A 43 -14.69 11.75 -2.98
CA SER A 43 -14.86 11.03 -1.72
C SER A 43 -13.75 11.36 -0.72
N ASN A 44 -12.50 11.41 -1.18
CA ASN A 44 -11.34 11.77 -0.37
C ASN A 44 -11.51 13.16 0.27
N ASN A 45 -11.89 14.17 -0.51
CA ASN A 45 -12.13 15.52 0.00
C ASN A 45 -13.28 15.56 1.02
N HIS A 46 -14.33 14.78 0.80
CA HIS A 46 -15.43 14.67 1.77
C HIS A 46 -14.97 14.07 3.11
N TYR A 47 -14.25 12.95 3.08
CA TYR A 47 -13.79 12.28 4.30
C TYR A 47 -12.72 13.07 5.05
N THR A 48 -11.75 13.66 4.34
CA THR A 48 -10.69 14.46 4.97
C THR A 48 -11.23 15.74 5.61
N HIS A 49 -12.26 16.36 5.03
CA HIS A 49 -12.99 17.43 5.71
C HIS A 49 -13.74 16.93 6.93
N HIS A 50 -14.44 15.79 6.82
CA HIS A 50 -15.19 15.22 7.93
C HIS A 50 -14.29 14.83 9.12
N TRP A 51 -13.11 14.30 8.85
CA TRP A 51 -12.08 13.99 9.84
C TRP A 51 -11.30 15.21 10.33
N GLY A 52 -11.48 16.38 9.72
CA GLY A 52 -10.74 17.59 10.05
C GLY A 52 -9.27 17.56 9.65
N THR A 53 -8.86 16.65 8.76
CA THR A 53 -7.49 16.53 8.26
C THR A 53 -7.23 17.32 6.99
N LEU A 54 -8.27 17.91 6.38
CA LEU A 54 -8.16 18.69 5.14
C LEU A 54 -7.30 19.96 5.31
N ASP A 55 -7.41 20.62 6.46
CA ASP A 55 -6.65 21.84 6.80
C ASP A 55 -5.23 21.48 7.26
N LYS A 56 -4.37 21.09 6.31
CA LYS A 56 -2.94 20.89 6.61
C LYS A 56 -2.25 22.24 6.80
N LEU A 57 -1.36 22.31 7.80
CA LEU A 57 -0.51 23.47 7.98
C LEU A 57 0.33 23.68 6.70
N PRO A 58 0.55 24.93 6.23
CA PRO A 58 1.44 25.17 5.11
C PRO A 58 2.76 24.42 5.24
N SER A 59 3.21 23.75 4.18
CA SER A 59 4.41 22.90 4.19
C SER A 59 5.70 23.59 4.66
N LEU A 60 5.72 24.92 4.64
CA LEU A 60 6.81 25.75 5.15
C LEU A 60 6.84 25.81 6.69
N LEU A 61 5.69 25.69 7.34
CA LEU A 61 5.54 25.68 8.80
C LEU A 61 5.67 24.27 9.39
N GLU A 62 5.59 23.22 8.56
CA GLU A 62 5.89 21.85 9.00
C GLU A 62 7.37 21.70 9.39
N GLU A 63 7.59 20.93 10.45
CA GLU A 63 8.92 20.67 10.99
C GLU A 63 9.76 19.81 10.01
N PRO A 64 11.07 20.08 9.90
CA PRO A 64 11.95 19.25 9.10
C PRO A 64 12.07 17.84 9.71
N ARG A 65 12.21 16.83 8.85
CA ARG A 65 12.43 15.45 9.29
C ARG A 65 13.71 15.35 10.14
N PRO A 66 13.78 14.45 11.14
CA PRO A 66 14.94 14.34 12.04
C PRO A 66 16.28 14.09 11.32
N LEU A 67 16.26 13.40 10.18
CA LEU A 67 17.43 13.06 9.38
C LEU A 67 17.82 14.13 8.35
N PHE A 68 17.13 15.28 8.32
CA PHE A 68 17.43 16.36 7.38
C PHE A 68 18.71 17.09 7.79
N ARG A 69 19.61 17.29 6.82
CA ARG A 69 20.93 17.90 7.05
C ARG A 69 21.04 19.24 6.33
N GLY A 70 21.64 20.24 6.98
CA GLY A 70 21.77 21.58 6.41
C GLY A 70 22.59 22.53 7.28
N THR A 71 22.85 23.73 6.75
CA THR A 71 23.39 24.84 7.54
C THR A 71 22.28 25.43 8.39
N LEU A 72 22.54 25.77 9.66
CA LEU A 72 21.52 26.40 10.50
C LEU A 72 21.31 27.85 10.05
N GLU A 73 20.12 28.15 9.57
CA GLU A 73 19.72 29.47 9.09
C GLU A 73 18.38 29.86 9.73
N PRO A 74 18.15 31.15 10.03
CA PRO A 74 16.87 31.61 10.56
C PRO A 74 15.79 31.48 9.48
N SER A 75 14.70 30.78 9.80
CA SER A 75 13.55 30.62 8.91
C SER A 75 12.90 31.97 8.62
N PRO A 76 12.58 32.28 7.34
CA PRO A 76 11.99 33.56 6.96
C PRO A 76 10.55 33.75 7.47
N ILE A 77 9.92 32.69 7.99
CA ILE A 77 8.53 32.70 8.45
C ILE A 77 8.46 32.59 9.97
N THR A 78 9.15 31.61 10.55
CA THR A 78 9.08 31.34 11.99
C THR A 78 10.15 32.11 12.78
N GLY A 79 11.18 32.63 12.11
CA GLY A 79 12.35 33.26 12.74
C GLY A 79 13.23 32.29 13.54
N ARG A 80 12.86 31.00 13.63
CA ARG A 80 13.61 29.98 14.35
C ARG A 80 14.79 29.50 13.51
N LEU A 81 15.88 29.14 14.18
CA LEU A 81 17.03 28.52 13.52
C LEU A 81 16.65 27.10 13.09
N GLU A 82 16.61 26.86 11.78
CA GLU A 82 16.31 25.57 11.18
C GLU A 82 17.43 25.17 10.22
N PRO A 83 17.71 23.87 10.04
CA PRO A 83 18.63 23.43 8.99
C PRO A 83 18.09 23.84 7.61
N PHE A 84 18.95 24.38 6.76
CA PHE A 84 18.67 24.81 5.40
C PHE A 84 19.55 24.04 4.40
N TYR A 85 18.95 23.62 3.29
CA TYR A 85 19.65 22.95 2.20
C TYR A 85 19.20 23.51 0.84
N PRO A 86 20.11 24.01 -0.01
CA PRO A 86 19.75 24.60 -1.30
C PRO A 86 19.06 23.61 -2.24
N ARG A 87 17.89 23.98 -2.78
CA ARG A 87 17.10 23.14 -3.68
C ARG A 87 17.83 22.78 -4.98
N TRP A 88 18.63 23.69 -5.54
CA TRP A 88 19.40 23.43 -6.75
C TRP A 88 20.41 22.30 -6.56
N LYS A 89 21.06 22.24 -5.40
CA LYS A 89 22.02 21.18 -5.05
C LYS A 89 21.34 19.82 -4.98
N ARG A 90 20.16 19.76 -4.36
CA ARG A 90 19.31 18.56 -4.36
C ARG A 90 18.95 18.16 -5.80
N ASN A 91 18.47 19.10 -6.60
CA ASN A 91 18.03 18.80 -7.97
C ASN A 91 19.19 18.27 -8.83
N LEU A 92 20.43 18.75 -8.62
CA LEU A 92 21.61 18.18 -9.25
C LEU A 92 21.85 16.71 -8.84
N ILE A 93 21.76 16.41 -7.54
CA ILE A 93 21.86 15.02 -7.05
C ILE A 93 20.76 14.15 -7.66
N VAL A 94 19.53 14.65 -7.71
CA VAL A 94 18.40 13.94 -8.32
C VAL A 94 18.70 13.62 -9.79
N CYS A 95 19.04 14.64 -10.59
CA CYS A 95 19.23 14.51 -12.04
C CYS A 95 20.48 13.73 -12.46
N PHE A 96 21.61 13.89 -11.75
CA PHE A 96 22.89 13.32 -12.17
C PHE A 96 23.31 12.07 -11.41
N VAL A 97 22.70 11.78 -10.25
CA VAL A 97 23.04 10.59 -9.45
C VAL A 97 21.84 9.65 -9.36
N THR A 98 20.73 10.11 -8.79
CA THR A 98 19.62 9.18 -8.49
C THR A 98 18.90 8.71 -9.74
N LEU A 99 18.61 9.61 -10.69
CA LEU A 99 17.87 9.28 -11.91
C LEU A 99 18.68 8.34 -12.84
N PRO A 100 19.99 8.54 -13.08
CA PRO A 100 20.78 7.59 -13.85
C PRO A 100 20.89 6.21 -13.19
N ILE A 101 21.05 6.15 -11.86
CA ILE A 101 21.12 4.87 -11.14
C ILE A 101 19.77 4.15 -11.19
N THR A 102 18.66 4.86 -11.00
CA THR A 102 17.32 4.24 -11.11
C THR A 102 17.08 3.74 -12.52
N LEU A 103 17.38 4.54 -13.57
CA LEU A 103 17.28 4.11 -14.96
C LEU A 103 18.15 2.88 -15.25
N LEU A 104 19.39 2.84 -14.75
CA LEU A 104 20.25 1.67 -14.88
C LEU A 104 19.59 0.44 -14.25
N CYS A 105 19.08 0.52 -13.03
CA CYS A 105 18.35 -0.59 -12.39
C CYS A 105 17.14 -1.03 -13.22
N LEU A 106 16.37 -0.09 -13.77
CA LEU A 106 15.22 -0.40 -14.63
C LEU A 106 15.66 -1.15 -15.90
N THR A 107 16.76 -0.74 -16.54
CA THR A 107 17.29 -1.44 -17.71
C THR A 107 17.78 -2.86 -17.37
N VAL A 108 18.45 -3.04 -16.22
CA VAL A 108 18.90 -4.36 -15.75
C VAL A 108 17.71 -5.29 -15.54
N VAL A 109 16.63 -4.82 -14.91
CA VAL A 109 15.41 -5.63 -14.74
C VAL A 109 14.84 -6.06 -16.08
N VAL A 110 14.70 -5.15 -17.04
CA VAL A 110 14.17 -5.50 -18.37
C VAL A 110 15.06 -6.55 -19.05
N VAL A 111 16.38 -6.39 -19.01
CA VAL A 111 17.33 -7.36 -19.61
C VAL A 111 17.22 -8.73 -18.95
N VAL A 112 17.19 -8.78 -17.62
CA VAL A 112 17.01 -10.03 -16.85
C VAL A 112 15.67 -10.67 -17.21
N ALA A 113 14.62 -9.87 -17.35
CA ALA A 113 13.29 -10.36 -17.65
C ALA A 113 13.17 -10.94 -19.08
N LEU A 114 13.81 -10.29 -20.07
CA LEU A 114 13.94 -10.81 -21.43
C LEU A 114 14.78 -12.10 -21.47
N ALA A 115 15.85 -12.17 -20.69
CA ALA A 115 16.67 -13.38 -20.56
C ALA A 115 15.86 -14.54 -19.99
N HIS A 116 14.99 -14.30 -19.01
CA HIS A 116 14.08 -15.32 -18.47
C HIS A 116 13.08 -15.82 -19.51
N ILE A 117 12.48 -14.92 -20.31
CA ILE A 117 11.59 -15.34 -21.40
C ILE A 117 12.33 -16.25 -22.39
N LYS A 118 13.57 -15.91 -22.74
CA LYS A 118 14.40 -16.73 -23.64
C LYS A 118 14.81 -18.07 -23.02
N LEU A 119 15.08 -18.10 -21.72
CA LEU A 119 15.37 -19.32 -21.00
C LEU A 119 14.13 -20.25 -20.95
N GLN A 120 12.94 -19.69 -20.73
CA GLN A 120 11.68 -20.42 -20.76
C GLN A 120 11.44 -21.05 -22.14
N GLU A 121 11.57 -20.26 -23.21
CA GLU A 121 11.46 -20.73 -24.59
C GLU A 121 12.48 -21.82 -24.91
N TYR A 122 13.72 -21.69 -24.42
CA TYR A 122 14.75 -22.72 -24.57
C TYR A 122 14.39 -24.03 -23.85
N ALA A 123 13.90 -23.95 -22.61
CA ALA A 123 13.50 -25.11 -21.81
C ALA A 123 12.35 -25.86 -22.47
N GLU A 124 11.29 -25.16 -22.89
CA GLU A 124 10.13 -25.75 -23.58
C GLU A 124 10.53 -26.43 -24.89
N ASN A 125 11.38 -25.78 -25.70
CA ASN A 125 11.87 -26.34 -26.96
C ASN A 125 12.74 -27.60 -26.78
N ARG A 126 13.44 -27.72 -25.64
CA ARG A 126 14.21 -28.93 -25.31
C ARG A 126 13.28 -30.07 -24.90
N VAL A 127 12.27 -29.78 -24.09
CA VAL A 127 11.28 -30.78 -23.67
C VAL A 127 10.48 -31.31 -24.84
N ALA A 128 10.10 -30.46 -25.80
CA ALA A 128 9.42 -30.87 -27.03
C ALA A 128 10.19 -31.93 -27.85
N LYS A 129 11.53 -31.99 -27.69
CA LYS A 129 12.40 -32.96 -28.37
C LYS A 129 12.63 -34.25 -27.56
N CYS A 130 12.24 -34.27 -26.28
CA CYS A 130 12.47 -35.39 -25.37
C CYS A 130 11.19 -36.21 -25.16
N ARG A 131 11.26 -37.54 -25.30
CA ARG A 131 10.11 -38.45 -25.09
C ARG A 131 9.92 -38.91 -23.63
N PHE A 132 10.78 -38.49 -22.70
CA PHE A 132 10.72 -38.94 -21.31
C PHE A 132 9.69 -38.16 -20.49
N ARG A 133 8.86 -38.85 -19.69
CA ARG A 133 7.85 -38.21 -18.82
C ARG A 133 8.44 -37.23 -17.80
N VAL A 134 9.67 -37.49 -17.31
CA VAL A 134 10.36 -36.59 -16.37
C VAL A 134 10.79 -35.27 -17.02
N ALA A 135 10.93 -35.23 -18.35
CA ALA A 135 11.23 -33.99 -19.07
C ALA A 135 10.10 -32.96 -18.92
N ALA A 136 8.88 -33.38 -18.59
CA ALA A 136 7.76 -32.48 -18.28
C ALA A 136 8.00 -31.58 -17.05
N LEU A 137 8.96 -31.93 -16.17
CA LEU A 137 9.30 -31.12 -15.00
C LEU A 137 10.28 -29.97 -15.31
N VAL A 138 11.03 -30.06 -16.42
CA VAL A 138 12.08 -29.10 -16.78
C VAL A 138 11.56 -27.67 -16.98
N PRO A 139 10.37 -27.41 -17.56
CA PRO A 139 9.86 -26.05 -17.74
C PRO A 139 9.41 -25.35 -16.45
N PHE A 140 9.30 -26.08 -15.33
CA PHE A 140 9.00 -25.46 -14.02
C PHE A 140 10.24 -24.83 -13.39
N LEU A 141 11.45 -25.29 -13.73
CA LEU A 141 12.69 -24.78 -13.13
C LEU A 141 12.90 -23.29 -13.43
N PRO A 142 12.80 -22.78 -14.68
CA PRO A 142 12.93 -21.35 -14.94
C PRO A 142 11.83 -20.52 -14.25
N MET A 143 10.62 -21.05 -14.09
CA MET A 143 9.54 -20.36 -13.36
C MET A 143 9.89 -20.15 -11.88
N ILE A 144 10.40 -21.19 -11.21
CA ILE A 144 10.84 -21.09 -9.80
C ILE A 144 12.02 -20.14 -9.68
N LEU A 145 13.02 -20.25 -10.56
CA LEU A 145 14.18 -19.35 -10.57
C LEU A 145 13.76 -17.89 -10.80
N TYR A 146 12.79 -17.66 -11.68
CA TYR A 146 12.26 -16.33 -11.92
C TYR A 146 11.55 -15.74 -10.68
N ALA A 147 10.71 -16.53 -10.01
CA ALA A 147 10.03 -16.11 -8.78
C ALA A 147 11.02 -15.74 -7.65
N LEU A 148 12.10 -16.51 -7.51
CA LEU A 148 13.19 -16.20 -6.57
C LEU A 148 13.96 -14.95 -7.00
N ASN A 149 14.27 -14.81 -8.29
CA ASN A 149 15.01 -13.68 -8.83
C ASN A 149 14.27 -12.36 -8.60
N ILE A 150 12.97 -12.28 -8.92
CA ILE A 150 12.16 -11.09 -8.65
C ILE A 150 12.16 -10.75 -7.17
N SER A 151 11.97 -11.74 -6.30
CA SER A 151 11.92 -11.52 -4.85
C SER A 151 13.22 -10.91 -4.33
N ILE A 152 14.37 -11.41 -4.82
CA ILE A 152 15.70 -10.89 -4.47
C ILE A 152 15.91 -9.48 -5.05
N LEU A 153 15.58 -9.27 -6.33
CA LEU A 153 15.75 -7.96 -6.98
C LEU A 153 14.89 -6.88 -6.33
N ASN A 154 13.65 -7.19 -5.96
CA ASN A 154 12.77 -6.29 -5.22
C ASN A 154 13.39 -5.86 -3.89
N ALA A 155 13.93 -6.81 -3.12
CA ALA A 155 14.56 -6.55 -1.83
C ALA A 155 15.83 -5.69 -1.98
N ILE A 156 16.67 -5.98 -2.98
CA ILE A 156 17.87 -5.19 -3.29
C ILE A 156 17.49 -3.78 -3.73
N TYR A 157 16.54 -3.65 -4.66
CA TYR A 157 16.13 -2.35 -5.18
C TYR A 157 15.49 -1.47 -4.11
N ARG A 158 14.70 -2.03 -3.19
CA ARG A 158 14.15 -1.25 -2.07
C ARG A 158 15.25 -0.61 -1.22
N LYS A 159 16.32 -1.36 -0.92
CA LYS A 159 17.49 -0.83 -0.19
C LYS A 159 18.20 0.27 -0.99
N ILE A 160 18.38 0.06 -2.29
CA ILE A 160 18.99 1.07 -3.18
C ILE A 160 18.11 2.33 -3.23
N ALA A 161 16.80 2.19 -3.42
CA ALA A 161 15.87 3.31 -3.49
C ALA A 161 15.81 4.11 -2.19
N ALA A 162 15.85 3.45 -1.02
CA ALA A 162 15.94 4.10 0.27
C ALA A 162 17.24 4.92 0.39
N TYR A 163 18.38 4.29 0.08
CA TYR A 163 19.69 4.94 0.09
C TYR A 163 19.76 6.15 -0.85
N LEU A 164 19.27 6.02 -2.09
CA LEU A 164 19.22 7.12 -3.06
C LEU A 164 18.33 8.27 -2.56
N THR A 165 17.21 7.96 -1.93
CA THR A 165 16.28 8.99 -1.44
C THR A 165 16.82 9.70 -0.20
N ASP A 166 17.57 9.01 0.65
CA ASP A 166 18.32 9.64 1.74
C ASP A 166 19.44 10.56 1.24
N LEU A 167 20.11 10.20 0.13
CA LEU A 167 21.10 11.06 -0.52
C LEU A 167 20.50 12.36 -1.09
N GLU A 168 19.24 12.33 -1.54
CA GLU A 168 18.52 13.52 -2.02
C GLU A 168 18.25 14.53 -0.90
N ASN A 169 18.29 14.11 0.37
CA ASN A 169 18.14 14.96 1.55
C ASN A 169 16.89 15.86 1.50
N HIS A 170 15.71 15.25 1.46
CA HIS A 170 14.43 15.97 1.52
C HIS A 170 14.18 16.57 2.92
N ARG A 171 13.57 17.77 2.96
CA ARG A 171 13.24 18.47 4.21
C ARG A 171 12.07 17.82 4.95
N LEU A 172 11.00 17.49 4.25
CA LEU A 172 9.76 16.96 4.82
C LEU A 172 9.68 15.45 4.65
N SER A 173 9.06 14.75 5.61
CA SER A 173 8.82 13.29 5.54
C SER A 173 7.96 12.95 4.32
N GLU A 174 6.86 13.67 4.07
CA GLU A 174 6.00 13.46 2.91
C GLU A 174 6.76 13.57 1.58
N SER A 175 7.67 14.54 1.45
CA SER A 175 8.47 14.72 0.23
C SER A 175 9.52 13.61 0.05
N HIS A 176 10.06 13.09 1.17
CA HIS A 176 10.99 11.97 1.16
C HIS A 176 10.28 10.69 0.74
N GLU A 177 9.16 10.36 1.39
CA GLU A 177 8.31 9.22 1.07
C GLU A 177 7.81 9.29 -0.38
N PHE A 178 7.34 10.46 -0.83
CA PHE A 178 6.95 10.68 -2.21
C PHE A 178 8.05 10.27 -3.20
N ALA A 179 9.29 10.69 -2.95
CA ALA A 179 10.42 10.41 -3.83
C ALA A 179 10.88 8.94 -3.75
N PHE A 180 10.77 8.31 -2.57
CA PHE A 180 11.06 6.89 -2.37
C PHE A 180 10.04 6.01 -3.08
N VAL A 181 8.75 6.23 -2.81
CA VAL A 181 7.64 5.48 -3.39
C VAL A 181 7.59 5.65 -4.91
N SER A 182 7.87 6.85 -5.44
CA SER A 182 7.96 7.06 -6.90
C SER A 182 8.99 6.14 -7.57
N LYS A 183 10.15 5.92 -6.94
CA LYS A 183 11.18 5.00 -7.46
C LYS A 183 10.69 3.55 -7.41
N LEU A 184 10.06 3.14 -6.31
CA LEU A 184 9.47 1.81 -6.18
C LEU A 184 8.38 1.54 -7.21
N ILE A 185 7.47 2.49 -7.42
CA ILE A 185 6.39 2.38 -8.40
C ILE A 185 6.95 2.12 -9.79
N LEU A 186 7.95 2.89 -10.23
CA LEU A 186 8.55 2.72 -11.57
C LEU A 186 9.16 1.33 -11.73
N PHE A 187 9.90 0.85 -10.74
CA PHE A 187 10.52 -0.47 -10.76
C PHE A 187 9.49 -1.60 -10.79
N GLN A 188 8.48 -1.50 -9.93
CA GLN A 188 7.44 -2.52 -9.80
C GLN A 188 6.50 -2.54 -11.00
N PHE A 189 6.22 -1.37 -11.59
CA PHE A 189 5.45 -1.25 -12.82
C PHE A 189 6.16 -2.00 -13.96
N ILE A 190 7.46 -1.76 -14.19
CA ILE A 190 8.20 -2.50 -15.22
C ILE A 190 8.18 -4.01 -14.93
N ASN A 191 8.48 -4.39 -13.69
CA ASN A 191 8.53 -5.81 -13.31
C ASN A 191 7.17 -6.52 -13.49
N ALA A 192 6.05 -5.83 -13.28
CA ALA A 192 4.72 -6.40 -13.45
C ALA A 192 4.23 -6.40 -14.90
N PHE A 193 4.54 -5.37 -15.68
CA PHE A 193 3.95 -5.16 -17.01
C PHE A 193 4.85 -5.50 -18.18
N TYR A 194 6.16 -5.73 -17.98
CA TYR A 194 7.07 -6.06 -19.11
C TYR A 194 6.63 -7.30 -19.88
N ALA A 195 6.19 -8.37 -19.20
CA ALA A 195 5.81 -9.62 -19.86
C ALA A 195 4.52 -9.45 -20.69
N PRO A 196 3.42 -8.91 -20.13
CA PRO A 196 2.24 -8.55 -20.91
C PRO A 196 2.55 -7.63 -22.11
N PHE A 197 3.41 -6.62 -21.94
CA PHE A 197 3.81 -5.73 -23.05
C PHE A 197 4.64 -6.44 -24.12
N TYR A 198 5.60 -7.28 -23.72
CA TYR A 198 6.40 -8.07 -24.65
C TYR A 198 5.52 -9.01 -25.47
N ILE A 199 4.56 -9.68 -24.83
CA ILE A 199 3.66 -10.60 -25.54
C ILE A 199 2.72 -9.83 -26.46
N ALA A 200 2.07 -8.77 -25.97
CA ALA A 200 1.08 -8.01 -26.74
C ALA A 200 1.69 -7.29 -27.96
N PHE A 201 2.84 -6.63 -27.78
CA PHE A 201 3.38 -5.71 -28.79
C PHE A 201 4.58 -6.26 -29.56
N TYR A 202 5.39 -7.15 -28.99
CA TYR A 202 6.56 -7.69 -29.68
C TYR A 202 6.27 -9.04 -30.36
N ARG A 203 5.59 -9.96 -29.66
CA ARG A 203 5.15 -11.23 -30.28
C ARG A 203 3.98 -11.04 -31.25
N MET A 204 3.19 -9.97 -31.11
CA MET A 204 2.09 -9.56 -32.00
C MET A 204 1.11 -10.68 -32.39
N ASP A 205 0.89 -11.65 -31.50
CA ASP A 205 0.08 -12.83 -31.81
C ASP A 205 -1.39 -12.63 -31.39
N LEU A 206 -2.15 -11.87 -32.19
CA LEU A 206 -3.56 -11.54 -31.89
C LEU A 206 -4.60 -12.43 -32.56
N ASP A 207 -4.23 -13.28 -33.53
CA ASP A 207 -5.15 -14.31 -34.03
C ASP A 207 -5.49 -15.35 -32.94
N HIS A 208 -4.62 -15.47 -31.95
CA HIS A 208 -4.80 -16.21 -30.71
C HIS A 208 -5.68 -15.51 -29.65
N LEU A 209 -5.86 -14.20 -29.74
CA LEU A 209 -6.84 -13.43 -28.96
C LEU A 209 -8.27 -13.54 -29.53
N ARG A 210 -8.39 -13.73 -30.85
CA ARG A 210 -9.68 -13.90 -31.55
C ARG A 210 -10.41 -15.21 -31.22
N HIS A 211 -9.69 -16.28 -30.88
CA HIS A 211 -10.32 -17.56 -30.54
C HIS A 211 -11.20 -17.50 -29.28
N VAL A 212 -10.89 -16.62 -28.32
CA VAL A 212 -11.72 -16.39 -27.12
C VAL A 212 -12.97 -15.56 -27.46
N THR A 213 -12.88 -14.63 -28.41
CA THR A 213 -14.05 -13.90 -28.90
C THR A 213 -15.03 -14.78 -29.69
N SER A 214 -14.55 -15.90 -30.26
CA SER A 214 -15.42 -16.91 -30.87
C SER A 214 -16.30 -17.63 -29.84
N PHE A 215 -15.86 -17.68 -28.57
CA PHE A 215 -16.61 -18.23 -27.44
C PHE A 215 -17.77 -17.31 -27.02
N VAL A 216 -17.56 -15.99 -27.03
CA VAL A 216 -18.62 -14.98 -26.78
C VAL A 216 -19.66 -14.98 -27.91
N ARG A 217 -19.25 -15.33 -29.13
CA ARG A 217 -20.12 -15.42 -30.31
C ARG A 217 -21.09 -16.61 -30.27
N ASN A 218 -20.86 -17.64 -29.43
CA ASN A 218 -21.74 -18.81 -29.34
C ASN A 218 -21.83 -19.39 -27.90
N PRO A 219 -22.76 -18.93 -27.06
CA PRO A 219 -22.83 -19.28 -25.63
C PRO A 219 -23.32 -20.71 -25.32
N ARG A 220 -23.47 -21.59 -26.32
CA ARG A 220 -23.97 -22.97 -26.12
C ARG A 220 -22.89 -24.01 -25.84
N SER A 221 -21.60 -23.70 -26.01
CA SER A 221 -20.51 -24.60 -25.59
C SER A 221 -20.21 -24.37 -24.11
N VAL A 222 -20.89 -25.12 -23.25
CA VAL A 222 -20.58 -25.24 -21.83
C VAL A 222 -19.21 -25.90 -21.69
N GLU A 223 -18.14 -25.12 -21.79
CA GLU A 223 -16.76 -25.63 -21.62
C GLU A 223 -15.87 -24.70 -20.79
N PHE A 224 -16.43 -23.80 -19.98
CA PHE A 224 -15.58 -22.95 -19.11
C PHE A 224 -14.82 -23.78 -18.06
N VAL A 225 -15.44 -24.85 -17.55
CA VAL A 225 -14.82 -25.76 -16.58
C VAL A 225 -14.06 -26.91 -17.26
N ASP A 226 -14.51 -27.37 -18.43
CA ASP A 226 -13.90 -28.50 -19.15
C ASP A 226 -12.62 -28.11 -19.92
N VAL A 227 -12.51 -26.86 -20.44
CA VAL A 227 -11.28 -26.32 -21.06
C VAL A 227 -10.19 -26.08 -20.02
N MET A 228 -10.57 -25.70 -18.80
CA MET A 228 -9.62 -25.48 -17.70
C MET A 228 -8.98 -26.82 -17.23
N PHE A 229 -9.69 -27.94 -17.36
CA PHE A 229 -9.21 -29.27 -16.95
C PHE A 229 -8.61 -30.12 -18.09
N ARG A 230 -9.00 -29.92 -19.36
CA ARG A 230 -8.44 -30.67 -20.54
C ARG A 230 -7.13 -30.09 -21.08
N VAL A 231 -6.31 -29.50 -20.23
CA VAL A 231 -5.00 -28.92 -20.57
C VAL A 231 -3.99 -29.96 -21.07
N GLU A 232 -4.17 -31.26 -20.78
CA GLU A 232 -3.25 -32.32 -21.24
C GLU A 232 -3.58 -32.90 -22.63
N ALA A 233 -4.81 -32.80 -23.13
CA ALA A 233 -5.25 -33.58 -24.30
C ALA A 233 -5.15 -32.85 -25.65
N LEU A 234 -5.13 -31.52 -25.66
CA LEU A 234 -5.04 -30.69 -26.88
C LEU A 234 -3.60 -30.33 -27.28
N ALA A 235 -2.60 -30.71 -26.48
CA ALA A 235 -1.18 -30.44 -26.73
C ALA A 235 -0.60 -31.19 -27.95
N THR A 236 -1.37 -32.07 -28.62
CA THR A 236 -0.88 -32.92 -29.71
C THR A 236 -1.06 -32.38 -31.13
N ARG A 237 -1.75 -31.25 -31.37
CA ARG A 237 -1.82 -30.67 -32.74
C ARG A 237 -1.85 -29.13 -32.72
N GLN A 238 -0.85 -28.55 -33.39
CA GLN A 238 -0.59 -27.13 -33.71
C GLN A 238 0.09 -26.27 -32.64
N HIS A 239 1.37 -25.99 -32.93
CA HIS A 239 2.34 -25.17 -32.19
C HIS A 239 1.94 -23.69 -31.97
N VAL A 240 0.80 -23.23 -32.50
CA VAL A 240 0.38 -21.83 -32.40
C VAL A 240 -0.58 -21.61 -31.21
N HIS A 241 -1.43 -22.59 -30.87
CA HIS A 241 -2.39 -22.49 -29.75
C HIS A 241 -1.74 -22.44 -28.35
N LEU A 242 -0.48 -22.86 -28.23
CA LEU A 242 0.26 -22.86 -26.97
C LEU A 242 0.57 -21.44 -26.48
N VAL A 243 0.76 -20.47 -27.39
CA VAL A 243 1.20 -19.11 -27.05
C VAL A 243 0.04 -18.24 -26.53
N ALA A 244 -1.20 -18.47 -27.00
CA ALA A 244 -2.41 -17.85 -26.43
C ALA A 244 -2.76 -18.37 -25.06
N LEU A 245 -2.62 -19.69 -24.90
CA LEU A 245 -2.70 -20.34 -23.60
C LEU A 245 -1.61 -19.76 -22.71
N LEU A 246 -0.39 -19.53 -23.19
CA LEU A 246 0.65 -18.83 -22.43
C LEU A 246 0.28 -17.37 -22.12
N PHE A 247 -0.40 -16.60 -22.96
CA PHE A 247 -0.81 -15.22 -22.64
C PHE A 247 -1.90 -15.18 -21.56
N LEU A 248 -2.96 -15.97 -21.71
CA LEU A 248 -4.03 -16.04 -20.72
C LEU A 248 -3.59 -16.78 -19.47
N GLN A 249 -2.76 -17.82 -19.57
CA GLN A 249 -2.14 -18.50 -18.45
C GLN A 249 -1.11 -17.59 -17.78
N HIS A 250 -0.32 -16.77 -18.47
CA HIS A 250 0.58 -15.84 -17.77
C HIS A 250 -0.18 -14.67 -17.15
N LEU A 251 -1.21 -14.10 -17.80
CA LEU A 251 -2.04 -13.06 -17.17
C LEU A 251 -2.84 -13.62 -16.00
N MET A 252 -3.47 -14.80 -16.16
CA MET A 252 -4.19 -15.47 -15.09
C MET A 252 -3.26 -15.98 -14.00
N THR A 253 -2.16 -16.64 -14.32
CA THR A 253 -1.17 -17.06 -13.31
C THR A 253 -0.52 -15.83 -12.66
N ILE A 254 -0.21 -14.74 -13.36
CA ILE A 254 0.33 -13.56 -12.67
C ILE A 254 -0.73 -12.88 -11.80
N LEU A 255 -1.94 -12.62 -12.29
CA LEU A 255 -3.01 -12.03 -11.45
C LEU A 255 -3.45 -13.00 -10.35
N VAL A 256 -3.92 -14.19 -10.70
CA VAL A 256 -4.45 -15.19 -9.76
C VAL A 256 -3.35 -15.79 -8.89
N THR A 257 -2.14 -16.08 -9.38
CA THR A 257 -1.06 -16.60 -8.51
C THR A 257 -0.40 -15.51 -7.70
N ARG A 258 -0.24 -14.27 -8.18
CA ARG A 258 0.20 -13.16 -7.30
C ARG A 258 -0.83 -12.90 -6.21
N GLN A 259 -2.11 -12.92 -6.57
CA GLN A 259 -3.19 -12.66 -5.61
C GLN A 259 -3.38 -13.80 -4.61
N ILE A 260 -3.45 -15.04 -5.09
CA ILE A 260 -3.55 -16.20 -4.19
C ILE A 260 -2.28 -16.29 -3.33
N MET A 261 -1.08 -16.10 -3.89
CA MET A 261 0.15 -16.15 -3.10
C MET A 261 0.28 -14.96 -2.13
N GLY A 262 -0.22 -13.78 -2.52
CA GLY A 262 -0.32 -12.58 -1.69
C GLY A 262 -1.24 -12.86 -0.50
N ASN A 263 -2.50 -13.19 -0.77
CA ASN A 263 -3.50 -13.52 0.24
C ASN A 263 -3.06 -14.72 1.09
N LEU A 264 -2.39 -15.73 0.51
CA LEU A 264 -1.85 -16.87 1.26
C LEU A 264 -0.70 -16.44 2.18
N LYS A 265 0.25 -15.64 1.71
CA LYS A 265 1.32 -15.10 2.56
C LYS A 265 0.73 -14.22 3.65
N GLU A 266 -0.21 -13.37 3.32
CA GLU A 266 -0.80 -12.41 4.24
C GLU A 266 -1.66 -13.07 5.33
N VAL A 267 -2.38 -14.15 5.00
CA VAL A 267 -3.24 -14.86 5.96
C VAL A 267 -2.51 -16.00 6.69
N PHE A 268 -1.72 -16.82 5.99
CA PHE A 268 -1.14 -18.04 6.57
C PHE A 268 0.26 -17.85 7.15
N LEU A 269 1.09 -16.99 6.55
CA LEU A 269 2.43 -16.71 7.10
C LEU A 269 2.38 -16.15 8.52
N PRO A 270 1.50 -15.20 8.90
CA PRO A 270 1.44 -14.72 10.27
C PRO A 270 0.90 -15.77 11.25
N LEU A 271 -0.06 -16.61 10.85
CA LEU A 271 -0.55 -17.69 11.70
C LEU A 271 0.58 -18.65 12.06
N GLY A 272 1.48 -18.93 11.11
CA GLY A 272 2.71 -19.69 11.36
C GLY A 272 3.72 -18.90 12.21
N GLN A 273 4.03 -17.66 11.85
CA GLN A 273 5.04 -16.84 12.51
C GLN A 273 4.69 -16.50 13.96
N THR A 274 3.43 -16.16 14.26
CA THR A 274 2.95 -15.87 15.62
C THR A 274 3.01 -17.11 16.49
N ARG A 275 2.65 -18.29 15.96
CA ARG A 275 2.78 -19.56 16.69
C ARG A 275 4.25 -19.94 16.94
N ILE A 276 5.10 -19.80 15.94
CA ILE A 276 6.55 -20.04 16.08
C ILE A 276 7.16 -19.07 17.08
N ARG A 277 6.75 -17.79 17.07
CA ARG A 277 7.20 -16.80 18.07
C ARG A 277 6.74 -17.13 19.47
N GLN A 278 5.49 -17.51 19.65
CA GLN A 278 4.97 -17.95 20.95
C GLN A 278 5.75 -19.16 21.48
N VAL A 279 6.07 -20.13 20.62
CA VAL A 279 6.88 -21.30 20.97
C VAL A 279 8.34 -20.92 21.28
N TYR A 280 8.96 -20.06 20.47
CA TYR A 280 10.31 -19.57 20.72
C TYR A 280 10.40 -18.83 22.07
N LEU A 281 9.36 -18.06 22.39
CA LEU A 281 9.27 -17.31 23.62
C LEU A 281 9.04 -18.20 24.83
N SER A 282 8.16 -19.19 24.75
CA SER A 282 7.99 -20.17 25.84
C SER A 282 9.31 -20.91 26.11
N LEU A 283 10.04 -21.32 25.06
CA LEU A 283 11.35 -21.95 25.20
C LEU A 283 12.39 -21.03 25.84
N ARG A 284 12.39 -19.73 25.51
CA ARG A 284 13.30 -18.74 26.11
C ARG A 284 12.96 -18.44 27.57
N ALA A 285 11.67 -18.32 27.90
CA ALA A 285 11.20 -18.14 29.28
C ALA A 285 11.55 -19.35 30.16
N ASP A 286 11.32 -20.57 29.67
CA ASP A 286 11.70 -21.80 30.35
C ASP A 286 13.22 -21.89 30.55
N GLY A 287 14.01 -21.53 29.53
CA GLY A 287 15.47 -21.48 29.63
C GLY A 287 15.97 -20.48 30.68
N PHE A 288 15.37 -19.29 30.77
CA PHE A 288 15.72 -18.28 31.77
C PHE A 288 15.30 -18.72 33.19
N ALA A 289 14.15 -19.40 33.32
CA ALA A 289 13.69 -19.96 34.59
C ALA A 289 14.61 -21.09 35.09
N LEU A 290 15.16 -21.90 34.20
CA LEU A 290 16.13 -22.94 34.54
C LEU A 290 17.46 -22.36 35.02
N LEU A 291 18.00 -21.35 34.33
CA LEU A 291 19.22 -20.67 34.74
C LEU A 291 19.07 -19.99 36.11
N LYS A 292 17.95 -19.30 36.33
CA LYS A 292 17.64 -18.68 37.62
C LYS A 292 17.55 -19.71 38.75
N ARG A 293 16.99 -20.90 38.48
CA ARG A 293 16.90 -21.99 39.45
C ARG A 293 18.27 -22.58 39.79
N GLU A 294 19.20 -22.57 38.84
CA GLU A 294 20.59 -23.02 39.03
C GLU A 294 21.39 -22.00 39.86
N ASP A 295 21.22 -20.71 39.59
CA ASP A 295 21.79 -19.62 40.40
C ASP A 295 21.24 -19.63 41.85
N ASP A 296 19.91 -19.79 42.00
CA ASP A 296 19.26 -19.87 43.31
C ASP A 296 19.66 -21.15 44.09
N ALA A 297 19.96 -22.26 43.40
CA ALA A 297 20.44 -23.50 44.01
C ALA A 297 21.91 -23.42 44.49
N THR A 298 22.66 -22.45 43.99
CA THR A 298 24.07 -22.23 44.34
C THR A 298 24.25 -21.18 45.44
N ALA A 299 23.17 -20.47 45.82
CA ALA A 299 23.19 -19.49 46.90
C ALA A 299 23.16 -20.18 48.29
N PRO A 300 24.04 -19.80 49.23
CA PRO A 300 23.99 -20.32 50.59
C PRO A 300 22.68 -19.90 51.29
N PRO A 301 22.10 -20.75 52.15
CA PRO A 301 20.83 -20.44 52.81
C PRO A 301 20.95 -19.18 53.68
N PRO A 302 19.93 -18.31 53.71
CA PRO A 302 19.97 -17.09 54.53
C PRO A 302 20.02 -17.47 56.01
N GLN A 303 20.96 -16.85 56.74
CA GLN A 303 21.08 -17.03 58.19
C GLN A 303 19.86 -16.42 58.88
N VAL A 304 19.04 -17.28 59.48
CA VAL A 304 17.91 -16.88 60.32
C VAL A 304 18.47 -16.36 61.65
N PHE A 305 18.35 -15.06 61.89
CA PHE A 305 18.59 -14.46 63.20
C PHE A 305 17.40 -14.81 64.09
N THR A 306 17.58 -15.73 65.03
CA THR A 306 16.58 -16.08 66.04
C THR A 306 16.73 -15.14 67.24
N THR A 307 15.70 -14.34 67.53
CA THR A 307 15.51 -13.77 68.87
C THR A 307 14.31 -14.44 69.52
N SER A 308 14.58 -15.01 70.68
CA SER A 308 13.73 -15.77 71.59
C SER A 308 12.44 -15.07 72.00
N SER A 309 11.35 -15.84 72.07
CA SER A 309 10.46 -15.85 73.24
C SER A 309 9.62 -17.13 73.21
N ASP A 310 9.76 -17.91 74.28
CA ASP A 310 9.03 -19.13 74.62
C ASP A 310 7.51 -18.91 74.66
N VAL A 311 6.71 -19.92 74.29
CA VAL A 311 5.61 -20.52 75.07
C VAL A 311 5.12 -21.80 74.36
N ASP A 312 4.97 -22.84 75.18
CA ASP A 312 4.41 -24.18 74.97
C ASP A 312 3.05 -24.25 74.24
N ASP A 313 2.86 -25.33 73.46
CA ASP A 313 1.93 -26.44 73.79
C ASP A 313 1.46 -27.22 72.54
N GLY A 314 1.47 -28.55 72.67
CA GLY A 314 0.33 -29.37 72.25
C GLY A 314 0.40 -30.11 70.91
N GLU A 315 0.71 -31.40 71.00
CA GLU A 315 0.43 -32.45 70.01
C GLU A 315 -1.04 -32.43 69.51
N ASN A 316 -1.28 -32.72 68.22
CA ASN A 316 -2.02 -33.93 67.85
C ASN A 316 -2.08 -34.20 66.34
N SER A 317 -1.65 -35.42 66.04
CA SER A 317 -1.95 -36.29 64.92
C SER A 317 -3.43 -36.31 64.51
N LEU A 318 -3.71 -36.48 63.21
CA LEU A 318 -4.36 -37.69 62.64
C LEU A 318 -4.83 -37.47 61.18
N GLU A 319 -4.42 -38.44 60.35
CA GLU A 319 -5.19 -39.14 59.32
C GLU A 319 -5.91 -38.39 58.19
N GLY A 320 -5.39 -38.61 56.98
CA GLY A 320 -5.99 -39.58 56.04
C GLY A 320 -7.21 -39.12 55.23
N SER A 321 -7.05 -39.04 53.91
CA SER A 321 -8.01 -39.63 52.97
C SER A 321 -7.58 -39.42 51.51
N SER A 322 -7.46 -40.54 50.83
CA SER A 322 -7.26 -40.73 49.40
C SER A 322 -8.53 -40.39 48.61
N THR A 323 -8.41 -39.72 47.46
CA THR A 323 -9.30 -40.03 46.32
C THR A 323 -8.66 -39.68 44.97
N ARG A 324 -9.12 -40.41 43.96
CA ARG A 324 -8.40 -40.91 42.79
C ARG A 324 -8.91 -40.25 41.50
N MET A 325 -7.98 -40.00 40.57
CA MET A 325 -8.06 -39.90 39.10
C MET A 325 -9.28 -39.22 38.44
N ARG A 326 -8.99 -38.28 37.51
CA ARG A 326 -9.34 -38.49 36.08
C ARG A 326 -8.57 -37.56 35.14
N ARG A 327 -7.85 -38.16 34.18
CA ARG A 327 -7.40 -37.49 32.95
C ARG A 327 -8.61 -37.33 32.03
N ASN A 328 -8.77 -36.16 31.41
CA ASN A 328 -9.34 -36.09 30.07
C ASN A 328 -8.80 -34.88 29.31
N ALA A 329 -8.41 -35.17 28.08
CA ALA A 329 -7.94 -34.26 27.07
C ALA A 329 -9.10 -33.53 26.37
N GLY A 330 -8.78 -32.36 25.81
CA GLY A 330 -9.55 -31.73 24.73
C GLY A 330 -10.49 -30.61 25.19
N GLY A 331 -10.41 -29.47 24.53
CA GLY A 331 -11.45 -28.44 24.58
C GLY A 331 -10.92 -27.02 24.66
N CYS A 332 -10.67 -26.42 23.48
CA CYS A 332 -10.60 -24.98 23.31
C CYS A 332 -11.98 -24.37 23.63
N TRP A 333 -12.04 -23.43 24.56
CA TRP A 333 -13.13 -22.45 24.67
C TRP A 333 -12.56 -21.09 25.07
N PHE A 334 -12.74 -20.12 24.19
CA PHE A 334 -12.64 -18.70 24.48
C PHE A 334 -13.62 -18.35 25.61
N PHE A 335 -13.14 -17.69 26.67
CA PHE A 335 -14.00 -16.97 27.62
C PHE A 335 -13.57 -15.49 27.63
N VAL A 336 -14.48 -14.64 27.16
CA VAL A 336 -14.46 -13.19 27.36
C VAL A 336 -15.13 -12.94 28.70
N GLU A 337 -14.36 -12.65 29.75
CA GLU A 337 -14.91 -12.25 31.04
C GLU A 337 -14.97 -10.71 31.10
N ALA A 338 -16.18 -10.17 30.96
CA ALA A 338 -16.47 -8.76 31.15
C ALA A 338 -16.49 -8.44 32.65
N TYR A 339 -15.55 -7.61 33.12
CA TYR A 339 -15.58 -7.12 34.50
C TYR A 339 -16.69 -6.07 34.66
N ARG A 340 -17.74 -6.44 35.39
CA ARG A 340 -18.79 -5.56 35.90
C ARG A 340 -18.39 -5.16 37.32
N SER A 341 -18.17 -3.87 37.55
CA SER A 341 -17.87 -3.30 38.86
C SER A 341 -19.14 -3.14 39.69
N ASP A 342 -19.18 -3.72 40.88
CA ASP A 342 -20.16 -3.41 41.92
C ASP A 342 -19.43 -3.22 43.27
N PRO A 343 -19.55 -2.06 43.94
CA PRO A 343 -18.88 -1.80 45.21
C PRO A 343 -19.88 -1.86 46.36
N ARG A 344 -19.76 -2.85 47.26
CA ARG A 344 -20.18 -2.79 48.68
C ARG A 344 -20.02 -4.15 49.35
N SER A 345 -19.08 -4.25 50.29
CA SER A 345 -19.33 -4.62 51.69
C SER A 345 -18.02 -5.01 52.37
N SER A 346 -17.70 -4.30 53.44
CA SER A 346 -16.76 -4.63 54.49
C SER A 346 -17.11 -5.96 55.16
N ASP A 347 -16.15 -6.87 55.27
CA ASP A 347 -15.86 -7.56 56.54
C ASP A 347 -14.54 -8.33 56.48
N THR A 348 -13.75 -8.10 57.52
CA THR A 348 -12.41 -8.62 57.77
C THR A 348 -12.54 -9.82 58.69
N SER A 349 -12.26 -11.04 58.21
CA SER A 349 -11.69 -12.11 59.05
C SER A 349 -11.47 -13.40 58.23
N LEU A 350 -10.38 -14.09 58.56
CA LEU A 350 -10.01 -15.44 58.11
C LEU A 350 -9.50 -15.55 56.67
N LEU A 351 -8.20 -15.30 56.50
CA LEU A 351 -7.45 -15.82 55.37
C LEU A 351 -7.46 -17.35 55.43
N PRO A 352 -8.02 -18.07 54.44
CA PRO A 352 -7.62 -19.45 54.23
C PRO A 352 -6.23 -19.40 53.61
N VAL A 353 -5.31 -20.18 54.18
CA VAL A 353 -4.06 -20.58 53.53
C VAL A 353 -4.45 -21.32 52.26
N VAL A 354 -4.60 -20.59 51.16
CA VAL A 354 -4.67 -21.17 49.83
C VAL A 354 -3.23 -21.53 49.50
N ASP A 355 -2.96 -22.83 49.50
CA ASP A 355 -1.80 -23.43 48.87
C ASP A 355 -1.51 -22.66 47.58
N ALA A 356 -0.44 -21.88 47.62
CA ALA A 356 0.06 -21.16 46.48
C ALA A 356 0.73 -22.19 45.55
N LYS A 357 -0.08 -23.03 44.92
CA LYS A 357 0.21 -23.53 43.57
C LYS A 357 0.09 -22.31 42.66
N VAL A 358 1.08 -21.43 42.76
CA VAL A 358 1.42 -20.51 41.69
C VAL A 358 1.92 -21.41 40.57
N HIS A 359 0.98 -21.98 39.79
CA HIS A 359 1.22 -22.10 38.38
C HIS A 359 1.49 -20.67 37.93
N ARG A 360 2.77 -20.25 37.99
CA ARG A 360 3.23 -19.14 37.17
C ARG A 360 3.09 -19.69 35.77
N ASP A 361 1.90 -19.52 35.19
CA ASP A 361 1.83 -19.29 33.76
C ASP A 361 2.79 -18.12 33.55
N ILE A 362 4.00 -18.40 33.06
CA ILE A 362 4.88 -17.37 32.51
C ILE A 362 4.22 -16.95 31.19
N GLY A 363 3.02 -16.37 31.31
CA GLY A 363 2.27 -15.81 30.23
C GLY A 363 2.85 -14.44 29.98
N PHE A 364 3.56 -14.29 28.86
CA PHE A 364 4.03 -12.99 28.38
C PHE A 364 2.92 -11.96 28.50
N THR A 365 3.25 -10.81 29.08
CA THR A 365 2.34 -9.67 29.12
C THR A 365 1.96 -9.27 27.70
N ARG A 366 0.79 -8.65 27.54
CA ARG A 366 0.36 -8.16 26.23
C ARG A 366 1.40 -7.22 25.59
N ALA A 367 2.08 -6.40 26.38
CA ALA A 367 3.13 -5.51 25.91
C ALA A 367 4.33 -6.27 25.33
N GLU A 368 4.80 -7.33 25.99
CA GLU A 368 5.91 -8.17 25.48
C GLU A 368 5.50 -8.93 24.20
N GLN A 369 4.24 -9.36 24.10
CA GLN A 369 3.72 -9.96 22.88
C GLN A 369 3.69 -8.95 21.72
N GLU A 370 3.24 -7.72 22.00
CA GLU A 370 3.20 -6.62 21.02
C GLU A 370 4.60 -6.19 20.60
N GLU A 371 5.56 -6.06 21.51
CA GLU A 371 6.94 -5.66 21.21
C GLU A 371 7.59 -6.57 20.15
N ILE A 372 7.26 -7.85 20.20
CA ILE A 372 7.85 -8.83 19.29
C ILE A 372 7.22 -8.73 17.91
N MET A 373 5.95 -8.31 17.78
CA MET A 373 5.32 -8.15 16.46
C MET A 373 6.13 -7.19 15.55
N PRO A 374 6.17 -7.43 14.22
CA PRO A 374 6.75 -6.46 13.30
C PRO A 374 6.06 -5.10 13.40
N LYS A 375 6.80 -4.03 13.11
CA LYS A 375 6.23 -2.69 12.93
C LYS A 375 5.58 -2.59 11.56
N TYR A 376 4.43 -1.92 11.51
CA TYR A 376 3.81 -1.50 10.26
C TYR A 376 4.37 -0.12 9.93
N ASP A 377 5.40 -0.08 9.08
CA ASP A 377 6.15 1.14 8.78
C ASP A 377 5.30 2.10 7.92
N ASP A 378 4.70 1.61 6.83
CA ASP A 378 3.83 2.38 5.95
C ASP A 378 2.82 1.49 5.19
N ALA A 379 1.88 2.13 4.50
CA ALA A 379 0.90 1.46 3.62
C ALA A 379 1.39 1.32 2.17
N THR A 380 2.70 1.51 1.91
CA THR A 380 3.23 1.56 0.54
C THR A 380 3.00 0.26 -0.22
N ASP A 381 3.19 -0.87 0.44
CA ASP A 381 3.07 -2.19 -0.21
C ASP A 381 1.59 -2.53 -0.51
N ASP A 382 0.68 -2.12 0.36
CA ASP A 382 -0.78 -2.31 0.20
C ASP A 382 -1.31 -1.46 -0.97
N TYR A 383 -0.91 -0.18 -1.05
CA TYR A 383 -1.25 0.66 -2.20
C TYR A 383 -0.59 0.17 -3.49
N LEU A 384 0.64 -0.34 -3.43
CA LEU A 384 1.33 -0.88 -4.59
C LEU A 384 0.57 -2.06 -5.21
N GLU A 385 0.00 -2.93 -4.38
CA GLU A 385 -0.83 -4.05 -4.82
C GLU A 385 -2.06 -3.57 -5.59
N MET A 386 -2.82 -2.65 -4.99
CA MET A 386 -3.99 -2.04 -5.63
C MET A 386 -3.64 -1.28 -6.91
N PHE A 387 -2.49 -0.61 -6.94
CA PHE A 387 -1.97 0.11 -8.11
C PHE A 387 -1.69 -0.82 -9.29
N ILE A 388 -1.01 -1.95 -9.04
CA ILE A 388 -0.71 -2.96 -10.06
C ILE A 388 -2.03 -3.57 -10.57
N GLN A 389 -2.96 -3.87 -9.68
CA GLN A 389 -4.27 -4.41 -10.05
C GLN A 389 -5.08 -3.45 -10.93
N PHE A 390 -5.13 -2.16 -10.58
CA PHE A 390 -5.74 -1.13 -11.42
C PHE A 390 -5.08 -1.04 -12.80
N GLY A 391 -3.74 -1.14 -12.85
CA GLY A 391 -3.01 -1.16 -14.12
C GLY A 391 -3.44 -2.32 -15.02
N PHE A 392 -3.62 -3.53 -14.47
CA PHE A 392 -4.11 -4.67 -15.25
C PHE A 392 -5.52 -4.43 -15.81
N VAL A 393 -6.45 -3.96 -14.97
CA VAL A 393 -7.83 -3.70 -15.38
C VAL A 393 -7.90 -2.60 -16.44
N SER A 394 -7.20 -1.48 -16.24
CA SER A 394 -7.26 -0.34 -17.16
C SER A 394 -6.58 -0.64 -18.51
N MET A 395 -5.44 -1.34 -18.51
CA MET A 395 -4.62 -1.57 -19.72
C MET A 395 -5.03 -2.79 -20.54
N PHE A 396 -5.50 -3.87 -19.90
CA PHE A 396 -5.64 -5.18 -20.56
C PHE A 396 -7.06 -5.75 -20.61
N THR A 397 -8.08 -5.06 -20.08
CA THR A 397 -9.48 -5.54 -20.14
C THR A 397 -9.95 -5.78 -21.57
N CYS A 398 -9.47 -5.01 -22.56
CA CYS A 398 -9.80 -5.23 -23.97
C CYS A 398 -9.34 -6.62 -24.49
N ALA A 399 -8.18 -7.06 -24.03
CA ALA A 399 -7.62 -8.37 -24.35
C ALA A 399 -8.16 -9.48 -23.42
N PHE A 400 -8.54 -9.14 -22.18
CA PHE A 400 -9.00 -10.07 -21.16
C PHE A 400 -10.17 -9.51 -20.32
N PRO A 401 -11.44 -9.65 -20.78
CA PRO A 401 -12.59 -9.00 -20.14
C PRO A 401 -12.93 -9.45 -18.73
N ILE A 402 -12.57 -10.69 -18.38
CA ILE A 402 -12.82 -11.27 -17.05
C ILE A 402 -11.92 -10.62 -15.99
N CYS A 403 -10.87 -9.87 -16.39
CA CYS A 403 -9.95 -9.17 -15.50
C CYS A 403 -10.68 -8.33 -14.44
N GLY A 404 -11.67 -7.53 -14.84
CA GLY A 404 -12.42 -6.68 -13.91
C GLY A 404 -13.20 -7.47 -12.85
N LEU A 405 -13.77 -8.63 -13.22
CA LEU A 405 -14.48 -9.49 -12.28
C LEU A 405 -13.52 -10.14 -11.28
N LEU A 406 -12.35 -10.60 -11.74
CA LEU A 406 -11.33 -11.19 -10.87
C LEU A 406 -10.77 -10.16 -9.90
N ALA A 407 -10.51 -8.94 -10.38
CA ALA A 407 -10.11 -7.81 -9.55
C ALA A 407 -11.17 -7.49 -8.48
N PHE A 408 -12.44 -7.49 -8.85
CA PHE A 408 -13.54 -7.27 -7.89
C PHE A 408 -13.59 -8.37 -6.82
N LEU A 409 -13.55 -9.64 -7.21
CA LEU A 409 -13.54 -10.76 -6.26
C LEU A 409 -12.31 -10.72 -5.36
N ASN A 410 -11.17 -10.31 -5.90
CA ASN A 410 -10.00 -10.11 -5.09
C ASN A 410 -10.22 -9.04 -4.02
N ASN A 411 -10.66 -7.85 -4.41
CA ASN A 411 -10.84 -6.74 -3.48
C ASN A 411 -11.80 -7.07 -2.32
N LEU A 412 -12.78 -7.96 -2.55
CA LEU A 412 -13.65 -8.46 -1.48
C LEU A 412 -12.90 -9.29 -0.43
N LEU A 413 -11.93 -10.09 -0.85
CA LEU A 413 -11.05 -10.84 0.05
C LEU A 413 -10.02 -9.91 0.68
N GLU A 414 -9.45 -9.00 -0.09
CA GLU A 414 -8.41 -8.06 0.32
C GLU A 414 -8.85 -7.20 1.52
N ILE A 415 -10.07 -6.64 1.46
CA ILE A 415 -10.63 -5.84 2.57
C ILE A 415 -10.60 -6.63 3.90
N ARG A 416 -10.77 -7.97 3.83
CA ARG A 416 -10.76 -8.83 5.02
C ARG A 416 -9.37 -9.29 5.39
N SER A 417 -8.49 -9.58 4.42
CA SER A 417 -7.11 -9.97 4.69
C SER A 417 -6.28 -8.81 5.25
N ASP A 418 -6.43 -7.60 4.71
CA ASP A 418 -5.81 -6.37 5.22
C ASP A 418 -6.25 -6.06 6.65
N ALA A 419 -7.57 -6.17 6.92
CA ALA A 419 -8.10 -5.97 8.25
C ALA A 419 -7.53 -7.00 9.24
N PHE A 420 -7.45 -8.27 8.83
CA PHE A 420 -6.84 -9.32 9.65
C PHE A 420 -5.35 -9.02 9.90
N LYS A 421 -4.61 -8.63 8.85
CA LYS A 421 -3.19 -8.27 8.90
C LYS A 421 -2.92 -7.22 9.97
N LEU A 422 -3.66 -6.11 9.97
CA LEU A 422 -3.47 -5.02 10.95
C LEU A 422 -3.90 -5.40 12.37
N LEU A 423 -4.86 -6.32 12.52
CA LEU A 423 -5.38 -6.72 13.84
C LEU A 423 -4.52 -7.78 14.53
N THR A 424 -3.82 -8.65 13.78
CA THR A 424 -3.13 -9.81 14.37
C THR A 424 -1.63 -9.91 14.08
N ASN A 425 -1.11 -9.22 13.05
CA ASN A 425 0.25 -9.47 12.58
C ASN A 425 1.23 -8.37 12.93
N PHE A 426 0.75 -7.15 13.13
CA PHE A 426 1.57 -5.97 13.32
C PHE A 426 1.33 -5.32 14.68
N GLN A 427 2.34 -4.60 15.15
CA GLN A 427 2.14 -3.59 16.20
C GLN A 427 1.14 -2.54 15.73
N ARG A 428 0.38 -1.96 16.67
CA ARG A 428 -0.51 -0.84 16.37
C ARG A 428 0.32 0.32 15.81
N PRO A 429 0.09 0.76 14.55
CA PRO A 429 0.83 1.88 13.98
C PRO A 429 0.45 3.19 14.69
N PHE A 430 1.36 4.16 14.68
CA PHE A 430 1.05 5.52 15.11
C PHE A 430 0.11 6.17 14.11
N ALA A 431 -0.87 6.92 14.63
CA ALA A 431 -1.83 7.61 13.78
C ALA A 431 -1.17 8.83 13.15
N GLU A 432 -1.21 8.90 11.82
CA GLU A 432 -0.73 10.03 11.04
C GLU A 432 -1.89 10.69 10.30
N THR A 433 -1.86 12.03 10.21
CA THR A 433 -2.88 12.79 9.50
C THR A 433 -2.55 12.84 8.00
N ALA A 434 -3.50 12.43 7.16
CA ALA A 434 -3.37 12.52 5.70
C ALA A 434 -4.53 13.32 5.08
N THR A 435 -4.22 14.09 4.04
CA THR A 435 -5.18 14.82 3.19
C THR A 435 -5.56 14.01 1.95
N GLY A 436 -4.91 12.87 1.71
CA GLY A 436 -5.15 11.98 0.59
C GLY A 436 -4.12 10.87 0.51
N ILE A 437 -4.08 10.18 -0.62
CA ILE A 437 -3.17 9.04 -0.85
C ILE A 437 -1.79 9.48 -1.38
N GLY A 438 -1.52 10.79 -1.40
CA GLY A 438 -0.22 11.35 -1.77
C GLY A 438 0.24 11.01 -3.19
N VAL A 439 1.42 10.41 -3.32
CA VAL A 439 2.03 10.02 -4.61
C VAL A 439 1.15 9.12 -5.45
N TRP A 440 0.35 8.28 -4.81
CA TRP A 440 -0.45 7.27 -5.48
C TRP A 440 -1.49 7.91 -6.39
N GLU A 441 -2.07 9.06 -6.02
CA GLU A 441 -3.02 9.78 -6.87
C GLU A 441 -2.39 10.13 -8.23
N ARG A 442 -1.18 10.69 -8.20
CA ARG A 442 -0.42 11.00 -9.42
C ARG A 442 -0.04 9.73 -10.19
N ALA A 443 0.29 8.65 -9.50
CA ALA A 443 0.62 7.38 -10.13
C ALA A 443 -0.59 6.78 -10.87
N PHE A 444 -1.76 6.72 -10.23
CA PHE A 444 -3.02 6.26 -10.84
C PHE A 444 -3.36 7.13 -12.06
N ASP A 445 -3.20 8.46 -11.96
CA ASP A 445 -3.41 9.37 -13.08
C ASP A 445 -2.48 9.06 -14.26
N ILE A 446 -1.18 8.90 -14.03
CA ILE A 446 -0.21 8.54 -15.09
C ILE A 446 -0.57 7.20 -15.73
N VAL A 447 -0.90 6.17 -14.94
CA VAL A 447 -1.28 4.86 -15.47
C VAL A 447 -2.58 4.94 -16.29
N SER A 448 -3.53 5.79 -15.92
CA SER A 448 -4.75 5.99 -16.71
C SER A 448 -4.44 6.53 -18.13
N TYR A 449 -3.42 7.38 -18.26
CA TYR A 449 -2.94 7.86 -19.57
C TYR A 449 -2.19 6.75 -20.32
N VAL A 450 -1.29 6.02 -19.65
CA VAL A 450 -0.60 4.87 -20.27
C VAL A 450 -1.60 3.84 -20.77
N ALA A 451 -2.70 3.60 -20.05
CA ALA A 451 -3.76 2.69 -20.46
C ALA A 451 -4.44 3.10 -21.76
N ILE A 452 -4.60 4.39 -22.05
CA ILE A 452 -5.11 4.85 -23.34
C ILE A 452 -4.16 4.43 -24.46
N SER A 453 -2.86 4.70 -24.33
CA SER A 453 -1.86 4.29 -25.34
C SER A 453 -1.81 2.78 -25.52
N VAL A 454 -1.87 2.00 -24.44
CA VAL A 454 -1.88 0.53 -24.51
C VAL A 454 -3.13 0.02 -25.23
N ASN A 455 -4.31 0.54 -24.88
CA ASN A 455 -5.55 0.12 -25.52
C ASN A 455 -5.62 0.52 -27.01
N ILE A 456 -5.09 1.69 -27.40
CA ILE A 456 -4.93 2.08 -28.80
C ILE A 456 -3.96 1.16 -29.52
N GLY A 457 -2.84 0.84 -28.89
CA GLY A 457 -1.90 -0.16 -29.40
C GLY A 457 -2.60 -1.50 -29.66
N LEU A 458 -3.37 -2.01 -28.70
CA LEU A 458 -4.13 -3.26 -28.84
C LEU A 458 -5.14 -3.22 -30.00
N ILE A 459 -5.83 -2.09 -30.21
CA ILE A 459 -6.71 -1.88 -31.38
C ILE A 459 -5.91 -1.95 -32.69
N GLY A 460 -4.69 -1.39 -32.69
CA GLY A 460 -3.82 -1.39 -33.86
C GLY A 460 -3.33 -2.77 -34.24
N VAL A 461 -2.90 -3.58 -33.25
CA VAL A 461 -2.39 -4.93 -33.52
C VAL A 461 -3.54 -5.93 -33.76
N SER A 462 -4.75 -5.71 -33.20
CA SER A 462 -5.89 -6.64 -33.37
C SER A 462 -6.46 -6.72 -34.79
N GLY A 463 -6.06 -5.81 -35.68
CA GLY A 463 -6.64 -5.71 -37.03
C GLY A 463 -8.04 -5.09 -37.06
N SER A 464 -8.58 -4.67 -35.91
CA SER A 464 -9.98 -4.22 -35.77
C SER A 464 -10.30 -3.02 -36.68
N LEU A 465 -9.35 -2.10 -36.84
CA LEU A 465 -9.56 -0.89 -37.64
C LEU A 465 -9.54 -1.19 -39.15
N GLN A 466 -8.70 -2.14 -39.56
CA GLN A 466 -8.62 -2.65 -40.93
C GLN A 466 -9.92 -3.36 -41.33
N ASP A 467 -10.55 -4.09 -40.40
CA ASP A 467 -11.84 -4.75 -40.63
C ASP A 467 -13.00 -3.74 -40.77
N VAL A 468 -12.95 -2.62 -40.03
CA VAL A 468 -13.96 -1.55 -40.13
C VAL A 468 -13.78 -0.71 -41.41
N PHE A 469 -12.53 -0.39 -41.77
CA PHE A 469 -12.18 0.47 -42.91
C PHE A 469 -11.22 -0.20 -43.90
N PRO A 470 -11.64 -1.26 -44.60
CA PRO A 470 -10.75 -2.08 -45.44
C PRO A 470 -10.15 -1.35 -46.65
N GLY A 471 -10.69 -0.19 -47.04
CA GLY A 471 -10.23 0.60 -48.18
C GLY A 471 -9.07 1.55 -47.90
N LEU A 472 -8.60 1.65 -46.64
CA LEU A 472 -7.54 2.57 -46.25
C LEU A 472 -6.15 1.92 -46.43
N THR A 473 -5.14 2.75 -46.72
CA THR A 473 -3.73 2.28 -46.75
C THR A 473 -3.20 2.05 -45.33
N PRO A 474 -2.13 1.25 -45.13
CA PRO A 474 -1.54 1.04 -43.80
C PRO A 474 -1.13 2.34 -43.10
N TYR A 475 -0.62 3.32 -43.86
CA TYR A 475 -0.27 4.64 -43.33
C TYR A 475 -1.50 5.42 -42.85
N GLN A 476 -2.62 5.34 -43.58
CA GLN A 476 -3.87 5.96 -43.17
C GLN A 476 -4.44 5.31 -41.90
N HIS A 477 -4.31 3.99 -41.74
CA HIS A 477 -4.67 3.31 -40.49
C HIS A 477 -3.82 3.78 -39.31
N ALA A 478 -2.50 3.91 -39.49
CA ALA A 478 -1.61 4.42 -38.44
C ALA A 478 -1.97 5.86 -38.03
N LEU A 479 -2.22 6.75 -39.00
CA LEU A 479 -2.68 8.11 -38.73
C LEU A 479 -4.03 8.14 -38.01
N LEU A 480 -4.96 7.23 -38.36
CA LEU A 480 -6.24 7.11 -37.70
C LEU A 480 -6.08 6.67 -36.24
N LEU A 481 -5.20 5.71 -35.93
CA LEU A 481 -4.90 5.30 -34.56
C LEU A 481 -4.34 6.46 -33.73
N ILE A 482 -3.36 7.19 -34.26
CA ILE A 482 -2.77 8.37 -33.60
C ILE A 482 -3.83 9.45 -33.38
N SER A 483 -4.72 9.65 -34.35
CA SER A 483 -5.81 10.62 -34.23
C SER A 483 -6.79 10.22 -33.13
N ILE A 484 -7.19 8.95 -33.07
CA ILE A 484 -8.07 8.42 -32.02
C ILE A 484 -7.39 8.56 -30.65
N GLU A 485 -6.10 8.24 -30.53
CA GLU A 485 -5.34 8.42 -29.29
C GLU A 485 -5.40 9.86 -28.77
N HIS A 486 -5.09 10.84 -29.60
CA HIS A 486 -5.14 12.25 -29.22
C HIS A 486 -6.55 12.70 -28.82
N ILE A 487 -7.57 12.22 -29.52
CA ILE A 487 -8.97 12.49 -29.17
C ILE A 487 -9.30 11.92 -27.79
N LEU A 488 -8.87 10.69 -27.48
CA LEU A 488 -9.10 10.08 -26.16
C LEU A 488 -8.31 10.80 -25.06
N PHE A 489 -7.08 11.26 -25.31
CA PHE A 489 -6.35 12.07 -24.35
C PHE A 489 -7.02 13.41 -24.06
N VAL A 490 -7.46 14.12 -25.10
CA VAL A 490 -8.20 15.39 -24.95
C VAL A 490 -9.51 15.15 -24.23
N LEU A 491 -10.23 14.08 -24.57
CA LEU A 491 -11.48 13.72 -23.90
C LEU A 491 -11.25 13.38 -22.43
N ARG A 492 -10.26 12.56 -22.10
CA ARG A 492 -9.90 12.23 -20.71
C ARG A 492 -9.55 13.48 -19.92
N PHE A 493 -8.69 14.34 -20.49
CA PHE A 493 -8.32 15.61 -19.88
C PHE A 493 -9.54 16.51 -19.66
N GLY A 494 -10.40 16.65 -20.67
CA GLY A 494 -11.64 17.42 -20.59
C GLY A 494 -12.58 16.89 -19.51
N LEU A 495 -12.82 15.58 -19.47
CA LEU A 495 -13.67 14.94 -18.47
C LEU A 495 -13.14 15.14 -17.04
N SER A 496 -11.83 15.08 -16.83
CA SER A 496 -11.22 15.35 -15.51
C SER A 496 -11.40 16.81 -15.05
N HIS A 497 -11.64 17.75 -15.97
CA HIS A 497 -11.94 19.15 -15.64
C HIS A 497 -13.44 19.43 -15.48
N VAL A 498 -14.30 18.64 -16.11
CA VAL A 498 -15.77 18.79 -16.01
C VAL A 498 -16.27 18.36 -14.65
N VAL A 499 -15.67 17.35 -14.03
CA VAL A 499 -16.05 16.85 -12.71
C VAL A 499 -15.19 17.57 -11.64
N PRO A 500 -15.74 18.53 -10.88
CA PRO A 500 -14.94 19.20 -9.85
C PRO A 500 -14.56 18.19 -8.75
N PRO A 501 -13.28 18.16 -8.31
CA PRO A 501 -12.82 17.23 -7.30
C PRO A 501 -13.38 17.56 -5.90
N VAL A 502 -13.83 18.79 -5.67
CA VAL A 502 -14.46 19.22 -4.40
C VAL A 502 -15.96 19.38 -4.62
N PRO A 503 -16.83 18.66 -3.87
CA PRO A 503 -18.27 18.87 -3.94
C PRO A 503 -18.67 20.30 -3.52
N LEU A 504 -19.68 20.90 -4.18
CA LEU A 504 -20.11 22.27 -3.91
C LEU A 504 -20.46 22.53 -2.43
N ALA A 505 -21.14 21.58 -1.77
CA ALA A 505 -21.45 21.70 -0.35
C ALA A 505 -20.20 21.80 0.54
N LEU A 506 -19.14 21.07 0.17
CA LEU A 506 -17.86 21.14 0.86
C LEU A 506 -17.17 22.48 0.58
N GLU A 507 -17.15 22.93 -0.67
CA GLU A 507 -16.59 24.23 -1.05
C GLU A 507 -17.23 25.38 -0.26
N THR A 508 -18.57 25.38 -0.12
CA THR A 508 -19.26 26.38 0.70
C THR A 508 -18.87 26.31 2.18
N SER A 509 -18.66 25.11 2.73
CA SER A 509 -18.26 24.92 4.12
C SER A 509 -16.85 25.46 4.38
N ILE A 510 -15.92 25.15 3.47
CA ILE A 510 -14.55 25.68 3.51
C ILE A 510 -14.56 27.21 3.38
N ALA A 511 -15.36 27.76 2.46
CA ALA A 511 -15.47 29.20 2.28
C ALA A 511 -16.02 29.93 3.52
N ILE A 512 -17.03 29.35 4.18
CA ILE A 512 -17.57 29.88 5.44
C ILE A 512 -16.51 29.84 6.55
N LEU A 513 -15.77 28.74 6.66
CA LEU A 513 -14.72 28.59 7.67
C LEU A 513 -13.59 29.60 7.46
N GLU A 514 -13.14 29.75 6.22
CA GLU A 514 -12.11 30.72 5.83
C GLU A 514 -12.56 32.17 6.08
N HIS A 515 -13.83 32.48 5.79
CA HIS A 515 -14.40 33.79 6.11
C HIS A 515 -14.35 34.06 7.63
N LYS A 516 -14.78 33.11 8.45
CA LYS A 516 -14.71 33.21 9.92
C LYS A 516 -13.28 33.38 10.43
N ARG A 517 -12.31 32.65 9.87
CA ARG A 517 -10.88 32.80 10.21
C ARG A 517 -10.39 34.23 9.95
N ARG A 518 -10.76 34.82 8.81
CA ARG A 518 -10.40 36.21 8.47
C ARG A 518 -11.07 37.23 9.37
N GLU A 519 -12.32 37.00 9.75
CA GLU A 519 -13.01 37.88 10.71
C GLU A 519 -12.36 37.83 12.09
N ALA A 520 -12.01 36.63 12.58
CA ALA A 520 -11.29 36.45 13.83
C ALA A 520 -9.91 37.13 13.83
N LEU A 521 -9.17 37.05 12.71
CA LEU A 521 -7.90 37.76 12.55
C LEU A 521 -8.11 39.28 12.66
N ARG A 522 -9.12 39.82 11.96
CA ARG A 522 -9.43 41.26 11.99
C ARG A 522 -9.84 41.73 13.38
N THR A 523 -10.54 40.91 14.16
CA THR A 523 -10.87 41.26 15.55
C THR A 523 -9.62 41.30 16.42
N VAL A 524 -8.74 40.31 16.31
CA VAL A 524 -7.47 40.27 17.04
C VAL A 524 -6.58 41.45 16.68
N GLU A 525 -6.47 41.81 15.39
CA GLU A 525 -5.70 43.00 14.95
C GLU A 525 -6.27 44.30 15.50
N ARG A 526 -7.61 44.44 15.53
CA ARG A 526 -8.29 45.62 16.10
C ARG A 526 -8.05 45.73 17.60
N GLU A 527 -8.11 44.62 18.32
CA GLU A 527 -7.85 44.57 19.76
C GLU A 527 -6.38 44.86 20.07
N GLY A 528 -5.44 44.22 19.36
CA GLY A 528 -4.02 44.49 19.49
C GLY A 528 -3.66 45.94 19.20
N ARG A 529 -4.30 46.58 18.21
CA ARG A 529 -4.12 48.03 17.95
C ARG A 529 -4.66 48.90 19.09
N LYS A 530 -5.80 48.53 19.70
CA LYS A 530 -6.34 49.25 20.86
C LYS A 530 -5.42 49.12 22.08
N GLU A 531 -4.87 47.93 22.32
CA GLU A 531 -3.90 47.69 23.39
C GLU A 531 -2.61 48.47 23.18
N ALA A 532 -2.03 48.42 21.97
CA ALA A 532 -0.85 49.21 21.64
C ALA A 532 -1.07 50.72 21.85
N ARG A 533 -2.27 51.23 21.52
CA ARG A 533 -2.64 52.61 21.77
C ARG A 533 -2.72 52.94 23.26
N LYS A 534 -3.32 52.07 24.08
CA LYS A 534 -3.36 52.24 25.54
C LYS A 534 -1.96 52.23 26.18
N VAL A 535 -1.06 51.38 25.70
CA VAL A 535 0.33 51.32 26.17
C VAL A 535 1.07 52.62 25.82
N SER A 536 0.87 53.16 24.61
CA SER A 536 1.43 54.46 24.23
C SER A 536 0.92 55.60 25.12
N GLU A 537 -0.40 55.68 25.33
CA GLU A 537 -1.02 56.73 26.16
C GLU A 537 -0.65 56.57 27.66
N GLY A 538 -0.39 55.34 28.13
CA GLY A 538 0.08 55.04 29.48
C GLY A 538 1.56 55.37 29.72
N ASN A 539 2.44 55.20 28.73
CA ASN A 539 3.85 55.60 28.84
C ASN A 539 4.04 57.12 28.82
N ASP A 540 3.22 57.85 28.04
CA ASP A 540 3.27 59.32 28.02
C ASP A 540 2.86 59.95 29.36
N SER A 541 2.05 59.25 30.17
CA SER A 541 1.64 59.70 31.50
C SER A 541 2.60 59.30 32.63
N GLN A 542 3.62 58.47 32.34
CA GLN A 542 4.66 58.07 33.29
C GLN A 542 6.01 58.78 33.03
N ALA A 543 6.16 59.47 31.90
CA ALA A 543 7.35 60.25 31.54
C ALA A 543 7.42 61.66 32.19
N SER A 544 6.44 62.03 33.02
CA SER A 544 6.33 63.35 33.64
C SER A 544 6.72 63.41 35.13
N TYR A 545 7.59 62.50 35.61
CA TYR A 545 8.24 62.67 36.91
C TYR A 545 9.54 63.46 36.76
N GLU A 546 9.41 64.74 37.05
CA GLU A 546 10.42 65.77 37.27
C GLU A 546 11.56 65.27 38.18
N TYR A 547 12.79 65.25 37.66
CA TYR A 547 13.99 65.10 38.49
C TYR A 547 14.33 66.48 39.09
N PRO A 548 14.54 66.61 40.41
CA PRO A 548 14.93 67.87 41.01
C PRO A 548 16.37 68.21 40.64
N GLU A 549 16.54 69.42 40.14
CA GLU A 549 17.81 70.04 39.75
C GLU A 549 18.69 70.23 41.00
N TYR A 550 19.76 69.45 41.12
CA TYR A 550 20.79 69.64 42.15
C TYR A 550 21.73 70.76 41.71
N GLN A 551 21.55 71.96 42.26
CA GLN A 551 22.58 72.99 42.26
C GLN A 551 23.75 72.53 43.14
N ASN A 552 24.91 72.38 42.52
CA ASN A 552 26.16 72.08 43.20
C ASN A 552 27.10 73.28 42.96
N SER A 553 27.17 74.18 43.94
CA SER A 553 28.25 75.15 44.05
C SER A 553 28.80 75.14 45.47
N ASP A 554 30.10 74.91 45.50
CA ASP A 554 31.07 75.35 46.51
C ASP A 554 31.36 74.39 47.66
N ILE A 555 32.35 73.55 47.33
CA ILE A 555 33.42 73.09 48.20
C ILE A 555 34.01 74.31 48.94
N ASP A 556 34.01 74.25 50.27
CA ASP A 556 35.16 74.69 51.06
C ASP A 556 35.23 73.90 52.38
N THR A 557 36.34 73.17 52.50
CA THR A 557 36.90 72.45 53.67
C THR A 557 37.15 73.39 54.87
N PRO A 558 37.21 72.90 56.13
CA PRO A 558 38.31 72.07 56.63
C PRO A 558 37.92 70.66 57.10
#